data_AF-A0A533XTN5-F1
#
_entry.id   AF-A0A533XTN5-F1
#
_cell.length_a   1.000
_cell.length_b   1.000
_cell.length_c   1.000
_cell.angle_alpha   90.00
_cell.angle_beta   90.00
_cell.angle_gamma   90.00
#
_symmetry.space_group_name_H-M   'P 1'
#
loop_
_entity.id
_entity.type
_entity.pdbx_description
1 polymer ?
#
loop_
_entity_poly.entity_id
_entity_poly.type
_entity_poly.pdbx_seq_one_letter_code
_entity_poly.pdbx_strand_id
1 'polypeptide(L)'
;MFTGNNPGEAPVKICCANPLGCRCVVIPIIGQWPVAERLRARLSTERGFLQLSQQDLHALIHQGGDMCEQDQLARRLLRAMLGNETDPHDARETYLQAIADTSNTSNVLLQGAAYIRLADLLEQSGDFTEALNVTRSFLRAFAEKDWQRVLDKPQYDRMRALRTRLLRRFLIPPSASASC
;
A
#
# COMPACT_ATOMS: atom_id res chain seq x y z
N MET A 1 0.79 24.77 -0.85
CA MET A 1 1.73 24.51 -1.96
C MET A 1 2.71 23.47 -1.45
N PHE A 2 2.69 22.25 -1.98
CA PHE A 2 3.61 21.18 -1.56
C PHE A 2 4.97 21.39 -2.23
N THR A 3 6.00 21.65 -1.43
CA THR A 3 7.40 21.84 -1.88
C THR A 3 8.19 20.59 -1.48
N GLY A 4 7.92 19.47 -2.15
CA GLY A 4 8.38 18.14 -1.77
C GLY A 4 9.89 17.94 -1.82
N ASN A 5 10.60 18.38 -0.77
CA ASN A 5 12.01 18.07 -0.52
C ASN A 5 12.24 17.28 0.78
N ASN A 6 11.19 17.04 1.58
CA ASN A 6 11.28 16.28 2.83
C ASN A 6 10.19 15.19 2.89
N PRO A 7 10.56 13.90 3.05
CA PRO A 7 9.60 12.82 3.27
C PRO A 7 8.71 13.02 4.50
N GLY A 8 9.13 13.85 5.47
CA GLY A 8 8.37 14.20 6.67
C GLY A 8 7.34 15.33 6.50
N GLU A 9 7.26 15.99 5.34
CA GLU A 9 6.37 17.13 5.12
C GLU A 9 5.00 16.75 4.51
N ALA A 10 4.78 15.47 4.21
CA ALA A 10 3.53 15.00 3.64
C ALA A 10 2.78 14.06 4.58
N PRO A 11 2.20 14.53 5.71
CA PRO A 11 1.00 13.86 6.18
C PRO A 11 -0.09 14.21 5.17
N VAL A 12 -0.14 13.45 4.07
CA VAL A 12 -1.37 13.35 3.28
C VAL A 12 -2.38 12.82 4.28
N LYS A 13 -3.20 13.69 4.87
CA LYS A 13 -4.31 13.26 5.71
C LYS A 13 -5.21 12.43 4.82
N ILE A 14 -5.11 11.11 4.91
CA ILE A 14 -5.98 10.22 4.16
C ILE A 14 -7.32 10.24 4.89
N CYS A 15 -8.18 11.19 4.49
CA CYS A 15 -9.57 11.19 4.90
C CYS A 15 -10.27 10.06 4.13
N CYS A 16 -10.40 8.89 4.73
CA CYS A 16 -11.31 7.89 4.18
C CYS A 16 -12.52 7.69 5.09
N ALA A 17 -13.69 7.74 4.46
CA ALA A 17 -14.98 7.64 5.10
C ALA A 17 -15.44 6.18 5.29
N ASN A 18 -14.60 5.18 4.97
CA ASN A 18 -14.97 3.78 5.08
C ASN A 18 -14.87 3.30 6.55
N PRO A 19 -15.99 2.97 7.21
CA PRO A 19 -15.99 2.50 8.60
C PRO A 19 -15.35 1.12 8.78
N LEU A 20 -15.18 0.34 7.70
CA LEU A 20 -14.47 -0.95 7.71
C LEU A 20 -12.94 -0.78 7.63
N GLY A 21 -12.46 0.46 7.58
CA GLY A 21 -11.05 0.81 7.46
C GLY A 21 -10.64 1.11 6.02
N CYS A 22 -9.68 2.04 5.90
CA CYS A 22 -9.24 2.57 4.62
C CYS A 22 -8.27 1.63 3.93
N ARG A 23 -8.64 1.11 2.75
CA ARG A 23 -7.73 0.32 1.90
C ARG A 23 -6.70 1.16 1.15
N CYS A 24 -6.53 2.40 1.56
CA CYS A 24 -5.69 3.39 0.91
C CYS A 24 -4.22 3.13 1.26
N VAL A 25 -3.38 3.12 0.23
CA VAL A 25 -1.93 3.04 0.37
C VAL A 25 -1.32 4.29 -0.24
N VAL A 26 -0.16 4.70 0.26
CA VAL A 26 0.59 5.83 -0.32
C VAL A 26 1.70 5.24 -1.18
N ILE A 27 1.72 5.62 -2.45
CA ILE A 27 2.77 5.25 -3.40
C ILE A 27 3.51 6.55 -3.76
N PRO A 28 4.69 6.83 -3.19
CA PRO A 28 5.48 7.99 -3.57
C PRO A 28 5.98 7.83 -5.00
N ILE A 29 5.91 8.92 -5.76
CA ILE A 29 6.52 9.07 -7.07
C ILE A 29 7.51 10.22 -6.93
N ILE A 30 8.81 9.94 -6.96
CA ILE A 30 9.84 10.90 -6.52
C ILE A 30 10.98 11.10 -7.52
N GLY A 31 11.15 10.20 -8.48
CA GLY A 31 12.16 10.32 -9.52
C GLY A 31 11.60 10.94 -10.80
N GLN A 32 12.38 10.80 -11.88
CA GLN A 32 12.07 11.36 -13.20
C GLN A 32 11.00 10.53 -13.95
N TRP A 33 9.99 10.01 -13.27
CA TRP A 33 8.88 9.34 -13.96
C TRP A 33 8.16 10.38 -14.84
N PRO A 34 8.26 10.33 -16.19
CA PRO A 34 7.85 11.48 -17.02
C PRO A 34 6.36 11.82 -16.95
N VAL A 35 5.53 10.84 -16.57
CA VAL A 35 4.09 11.05 -16.33
C VAL A 35 3.82 11.82 -15.04
N ALA A 36 4.70 11.73 -14.04
CA ALA A 36 4.55 12.40 -12.76
C ALA A 36 4.56 13.92 -12.92
N GLU A 37 5.40 14.46 -13.80
CA GLU A 37 5.43 15.89 -14.12
C GLU A 37 4.11 16.37 -14.73
N ARG A 38 3.53 15.60 -15.65
CA ARG A 38 2.22 15.94 -16.22
C ARG A 38 1.11 15.87 -15.17
N LEU A 39 1.13 14.87 -14.29
CA LEU A 39 0.18 14.77 -13.18
C LEU A 39 0.35 15.90 -12.18
N ARG A 40 1.60 16.31 -11.90
CA ARG A 40 1.94 17.43 -11.03
C ARG A 40 1.40 18.76 -11.60
N ALA A 41 1.57 18.98 -12.90
CA ALA A 41 1.00 20.14 -13.58
C ALA A 41 -0.54 20.16 -13.49
N ARG A 42 -1.21 19.02 -13.70
CA ARG A 42 -2.66 18.90 -13.52
C ARG A 42 -3.09 19.19 -12.08
N LEU A 43 -2.40 18.61 -11.09
CA LEU A 43 -2.66 18.85 -9.67
C LEU A 43 -2.52 20.33 -9.26
N SER A 44 -1.53 21.04 -9.84
CA SER A 44 -1.38 22.49 -9.60
C SER A 44 -2.53 23.31 -10.16
N THR A 45 -3.22 22.80 -11.18
CA THR A 45 -4.37 23.45 -11.81
C THR A 45 -5.68 23.11 -11.07
N GLU A 46 -5.82 21.88 -10.57
CA GLU A 46 -7.09 21.33 -10.03
C GLU A 46 -7.30 21.48 -8.50
N ARG A 47 -6.62 22.42 -7.81
CA ARG A 47 -6.80 22.67 -6.36
C ARG A 47 -6.68 21.42 -5.46
N GLY A 48 -5.68 20.57 -5.72
CA GLY A 48 -5.06 19.74 -4.68
C GLY A 48 -5.44 18.25 -4.64
N PHE A 49 -6.37 17.79 -5.46
CA PHE A 49 -6.61 16.35 -5.66
C PHE A 49 -6.90 16.07 -7.13
N LEU A 50 -6.50 14.89 -7.60
CA LEU A 50 -6.77 14.42 -8.95
C LEU A 50 -7.23 12.97 -8.86
N GLN A 51 -8.44 12.70 -9.32
CA GLN A 51 -8.95 11.33 -9.44
C GLN A 51 -8.54 10.78 -10.80
N LEU A 52 -7.73 9.72 -10.79
CA LEU A 52 -7.31 9.02 -12.01
C LEU A 52 -8.32 7.93 -12.37
N SER A 53 -8.67 7.86 -13.65
CA SER A 53 -9.42 6.72 -14.18
C SER A 53 -8.54 5.46 -14.22
N GLN A 54 -9.16 4.28 -14.38
CA GLN A 54 -8.40 3.05 -14.59
C GLN A 54 -7.52 3.14 -15.84
N GLN A 55 -8.00 3.81 -16.90
CA GLN A 55 -7.22 4.04 -18.12
C GLN A 55 -6.00 4.94 -17.85
N ASP A 56 -6.15 6.00 -17.05
CA ASP A 56 -5.03 6.86 -16.64
C ASP A 56 -3.99 6.07 -15.85
N LEU A 57 -4.43 5.17 -14.95
CA LEU A 57 -3.55 4.31 -14.18
C LEU A 57 -2.82 3.29 -15.06
N HIS A 58 -3.50 2.66 -16.02
CA HIS A 58 -2.84 1.79 -16.99
C HIS A 58 -1.85 2.55 -17.85
N ALA A 59 -2.20 3.74 -18.35
CA ALA A 59 -1.30 4.58 -19.13
C ALA A 59 -0.05 4.96 -18.32
N LEU A 60 -0.22 5.27 -17.03
CA LEU A 60 0.88 5.56 -16.12
C LEU A 60 1.85 4.37 -15.99
N ILE A 61 1.34 3.15 -15.86
CA ILE A 61 2.17 1.93 -15.74
C ILE A 61 2.90 1.58 -17.04
N HIS A 62 2.27 1.80 -18.20
CA HIS A 62 2.82 1.37 -19.49
C HIS A 62 3.76 2.39 -20.14
N GLN A 63 3.78 3.63 -19.67
CA GLN A 63 4.70 4.62 -20.20
C GLN A 63 6.15 4.32 -19.78
N GLY A 64 7.02 4.24 -20.79
CA GLY A 64 8.46 4.02 -20.64
C GLY A 64 9.22 5.30 -20.28
N GLY A 65 10.53 5.12 -20.07
CA GLY A 65 11.47 6.18 -19.72
C GLY A 65 12.50 5.67 -18.72
N ASP A 66 13.62 6.39 -18.60
CA ASP A 66 14.62 6.12 -17.57
C ASP A 66 14.06 6.53 -16.20
N MET A 67 13.71 5.54 -15.39
CA MET A 67 13.23 5.73 -14.03
C MET A 67 14.30 5.28 -13.05
N CYS A 68 14.41 5.99 -11.92
CA CYS A 68 15.18 5.50 -10.78
C CYS A 68 14.55 4.23 -10.20
N GLU A 69 15.33 3.47 -9.44
CA GLU A 69 14.89 2.19 -8.86
C GLU A 69 13.61 2.32 -8.01
N GLN A 70 13.48 3.43 -7.26
CA GLN A 70 12.30 3.68 -6.45
C GLN A 70 11.02 3.86 -7.29
N ASP A 71 11.08 4.60 -8.38
CA ASP A 71 9.93 4.78 -9.30
C ASP A 71 9.63 3.47 -10.05
N GLN A 72 10.65 2.67 -10.38
CA GLN A 72 10.44 1.34 -10.94
C GLN A 72 9.70 0.43 -9.96
N LEU A 73 10.05 0.47 -8.67
CA LEU A 73 9.36 -0.28 -7.63
C LEU A 73 7.91 0.22 -7.44
N ALA A 74 7.70 1.54 -7.39
CA ALA A 74 6.37 2.14 -7.34
C ALA A 74 5.49 1.69 -8.51
N ARG A 75 6.04 1.67 -9.72
CA ARG A 75 5.36 1.19 -10.93
C ARG A 75 5.00 -0.29 -10.85
N ARG A 76 5.92 -1.15 -10.38
CA ARG A 76 5.65 -2.58 -10.17
C ARG A 76 4.52 -2.79 -9.17
N LEU A 77 4.55 -2.08 -8.04
CA LEU A 77 3.48 -2.16 -7.04
C LEU A 77 2.12 -1.71 -7.58
N LEU A 78 2.07 -0.62 -8.35
CA LEU A 78 0.83 -0.17 -8.99
C LEU A 78 0.30 -1.20 -9.99
N ARG A 79 1.19 -1.84 -10.76
CA ARG A 79 0.82 -2.92 -11.68
C ARG A 79 0.24 -4.12 -10.93
N ALA A 80 0.90 -4.58 -9.86
CA ALA A 80 0.39 -5.65 -9.00
C ALA A 80 -0.99 -5.30 -8.43
N MET A 81 -1.19 -4.07 -7.97
CA MET A 81 -2.47 -3.62 -7.42
C MET A 81 -3.61 -3.65 -8.44
N LEU A 82 -3.36 -3.27 -9.69
CA LEU A 82 -4.36 -3.37 -10.77
C LEU A 82 -4.58 -4.81 -11.22
N GLY A 83 -3.54 -5.65 -11.15
CA GLY A 83 -3.56 -7.04 -11.57
C GLY A 83 -4.01 -8.04 -10.50
N ASN A 84 -4.25 -7.60 -9.26
CA ASN A 84 -4.54 -8.47 -8.11
C ASN A 84 -5.63 -9.52 -8.38
N GLU A 85 -6.67 -9.17 -9.13
CA GLU A 85 -7.79 -10.07 -9.44
C GLU A 85 -7.50 -10.97 -10.66
N THR A 86 -6.58 -10.56 -11.54
CA THR A 86 -6.26 -11.24 -12.80
C THR A 86 -5.08 -12.21 -12.64
N ASP A 87 -4.03 -11.79 -11.93
CA ASP A 87 -2.85 -12.60 -11.62
C ASP A 87 -2.43 -12.39 -10.15
N PRO A 88 -3.11 -13.06 -9.21
CA PRO A 88 -2.81 -12.94 -7.79
C PRO A 88 -1.42 -13.51 -7.43
N HIS A 89 -0.85 -14.38 -8.25
CA HIS A 89 0.46 -14.97 -7.98
C HIS A 89 1.58 -13.96 -8.28
N ASP A 90 1.55 -13.34 -9.46
CA ASP A 90 2.50 -12.28 -9.83
C ASP A 90 2.42 -11.08 -8.87
N ALA A 91 1.19 -10.72 -8.48
CA ALA A 91 0.98 -9.67 -7.49
C ALA A 91 1.61 -10.00 -6.13
N ARG A 92 1.42 -11.24 -5.64
CA ARG A 92 2.03 -11.72 -4.39
C ARG A 92 3.54 -11.61 -4.43
N GLU A 93 4.18 -12.12 -5.48
CA GLU A 93 5.65 -12.07 -5.62
C GLU A 93 6.16 -10.63 -5.67
N THR A 94 5.45 -9.74 -6.38
CA THR A 94 5.79 -8.32 -6.41
C THR A 94 5.73 -7.68 -5.02
N TYR A 95 4.72 -7.98 -4.21
CA TYR A 95 4.64 -7.46 -2.84
C TYR A 95 5.75 -8.02 -1.95
N LEU A 96 6.08 -9.31 -2.07
CA LEU A 96 7.16 -9.92 -1.29
C LEU A 96 8.52 -9.31 -1.63
N GLN A 97 8.80 -9.08 -2.91
CA GLN A 97 10.03 -8.40 -3.35
C GLN A 97 10.12 -6.98 -2.80
N ALA A 98 9.02 -6.22 -2.83
CA ALA A 98 8.97 -4.88 -2.28
C ALA A 98 9.18 -4.84 -0.76
N ILE A 99 8.71 -5.86 -0.03
CA ILE A 99 8.92 -6.02 1.41
C ILE A 99 10.39 -6.38 1.71
N ALA A 100 11.00 -7.24 0.89
CA ALA A 100 12.38 -7.68 1.06
C ALA A 100 13.40 -6.58 0.73
N ASP A 101 13.04 -5.63 -0.14
CA ASP A 101 13.88 -4.50 -0.51
C ASP A 101 14.01 -3.49 0.65
N THR A 102 14.96 -3.77 1.53
CA THR A 102 15.31 -2.99 2.73
C THR A 102 16.43 -1.99 2.50
N SER A 103 16.94 -1.90 1.27
CA SER A 103 18.18 -1.20 0.93
C SER A 103 18.09 0.33 1.09
N ASN A 104 16.88 0.90 1.07
CA ASN A 104 16.69 2.35 1.10
C ASN A 104 15.58 2.78 2.07
N THR A 105 15.92 3.64 3.03
CA THR A 105 14.95 4.26 3.95
C THR A 105 13.88 5.08 3.23
N SER A 106 14.14 5.54 2.01
CA SER A 106 13.16 6.23 1.16
C SER A 106 12.04 5.31 0.65
N ASN A 107 12.22 3.98 0.71
CA ASN A 107 11.23 2.98 0.27
C ASN A 107 10.24 2.56 1.36
N VAL A 108 10.32 3.13 2.57
CA VAL A 108 9.47 2.71 3.70
C VAL A 108 7.97 2.86 3.41
N LEU A 109 7.57 3.87 2.62
CA LEU A 109 6.18 4.02 2.15
C LEU A 109 5.76 2.89 1.20
N LEU A 110 6.64 2.52 0.26
CA LEU A 110 6.41 1.42 -0.70
C LEU A 110 6.35 0.07 0.02
N GLN A 111 7.22 -0.16 1.01
CA GLN A 111 7.15 -1.33 1.90
C GLN A 111 5.82 -1.37 2.65
N GLY A 112 5.38 -0.25 3.24
CA GLY A 112 4.10 -0.15 3.93
C GLY A 112 2.93 -0.50 3.01
N ALA A 113 2.94 0.03 1.79
CA ALA A 113 1.94 -0.30 0.77
C ALA A 113 1.93 -1.79 0.43
N ALA A 114 3.11 -2.39 0.23
CA ALA A 114 3.26 -3.81 -0.09
C ALA A 114 2.74 -4.72 1.03
N TYR A 115 3.08 -4.45 2.30
CA TYR A 115 2.54 -5.19 3.44
C TYR A 115 1.01 -5.14 3.50
N ILE A 116 0.43 -3.96 3.32
CA ILE A 116 -1.02 -3.76 3.39
C ILE A 116 -1.71 -4.52 2.24
N ARG A 117 -1.18 -4.44 1.02
CA ARG A 117 -1.75 -5.11 -0.15
C ARG A 117 -1.58 -6.62 -0.13
N LEU A 118 -0.45 -7.11 0.37
CA LEU A 118 -0.22 -8.54 0.56
C LEU A 118 -1.18 -9.12 1.60
N ALA A 119 -1.37 -8.45 2.74
CA ALA A 119 -2.32 -8.90 3.75
C ALA A 119 -3.76 -8.94 3.21
N ASP A 120 -4.15 -7.95 2.41
CA ASP A 120 -5.46 -7.91 1.75
C ASP A 120 -5.65 -9.05 0.76
N LEU A 121 -4.64 -9.31 -0.07
CA LEU A 121 -4.65 -10.38 -1.06
C LEU A 121 -4.78 -11.76 -0.38
N LEU A 122 -3.99 -12.00 0.66
CA LEU A 122 -4.02 -13.26 1.41
C LEU A 122 -5.35 -13.47 2.13
N GLU A 123 -5.88 -12.43 2.79
CA GLU A 123 -7.20 -12.50 3.44
C GLU A 123 -8.31 -12.81 2.43
N GLN A 124 -8.28 -12.20 1.24
CA GLN A 124 -9.27 -12.44 0.18
C GLN A 124 -9.17 -13.86 -0.40
N SER A 125 -7.96 -14.40 -0.51
CA SER A 125 -7.73 -15.78 -0.97
C SER A 125 -8.04 -16.87 0.08
N GLY A 126 -8.33 -16.47 1.32
CA GLY A 126 -8.58 -17.40 2.43
C GLY A 126 -7.33 -17.92 3.13
N ASP A 127 -6.14 -17.48 2.75
CA ASP A 127 -4.88 -17.80 3.45
C ASP A 127 -4.71 -16.93 4.71
N PHE A 128 -5.58 -17.20 5.70
CA PHE A 128 -5.65 -16.41 6.92
C PHE A 128 -4.40 -16.55 7.80
N THR A 129 -3.70 -17.68 7.70
CA THR A 129 -2.48 -17.95 8.47
C THR A 129 -1.36 -17.04 7.96
N GLU A 130 -1.16 -17.00 6.65
CA GLU A 130 -0.13 -16.15 6.08
C GLU A 130 -0.51 -14.67 6.18
N ALA A 131 -1.79 -14.31 6.01
CA ALA A 131 -2.26 -12.96 6.27
C ALA A 131 -1.92 -12.50 7.70
N LEU A 132 -2.09 -13.38 8.70
CA LEU A 132 -1.73 -13.09 10.09
C LEU A 132 -0.22 -12.89 10.25
N ASN A 133 0.61 -13.73 9.63
CA ASN A 133 2.07 -13.59 9.65
C ASN A 133 2.53 -12.27 9.04
N VAL A 134 1.93 -11.86 7.92
CA VAL A 134 2.20 -10.59 7.27
C VAL A 134 1.83 -9.42 8.18
N THR A 135 0.65 -9.43 8.82
CA THR A 135 0.28 -8.35 9.76
C THR A 135 1.19 -8.26 10.98
N ARG A 136 1.68 -9.40 11.50
CA ARG A 136 2.66 -9.41 12.60
C ARG A 136 3.99 -8.83 12.15
N SER A 137 4.46 -9.21 10.96
CA SER A 137 5.71 -8.73 10.38
C SER A 137 5.67 -7.22 10.13
N PHE A 138 4.56 -6.71 9.59
CA PHE A 138 4.32 -5.27 9.45
C PHE A 138 4.41 -4.56 10.82
N LEU A 139 3.66 -5.01 11.82
CA LEU A 139 3.66 -4.33 13.11
C LEU A 139 5.02 -4.39 13.79
N ARG A 140 5.82 -5.45 13.59
CA ARG A 140 7.21 -5.50 14.05
C ARG A 140 8.08 -4.49 13.30
N ALA A 141 8.05 -4.51 11.98
CA ALA A 141 8.87 -3.64 11.13
C ALA A 141 8.62 -2.14 11.35
N PHE A 142 7.40 -1.78 11.77
CA PHE A 142 6.98 -0.40 12.01
C PHE A 142 6.76 -0.07 13.49
N ALA A 143 7.02 -0.97 14.44
CA ALA A 143 7.01 -0.66 15.88
C ALA A 143 8.29 0.04 16.34
N GLU A 144 9.44 -0.29 15.74
CA GLU A 144 10.77 0.17 16.14
C GLU A 144 11.20 1.47 15.43
N LYS A 145 10.49 1.86 14.37
CA LYS A 145 10.77 3.07 13.59
C LYS A 145 9.84 4.20 14.06
N ASP A 146 10.22 5.46 13.85
CA ASP A 146 9.34 6.63 13.94
C ASP A 146 8.23 6.54 12.88
N TRP A 147 7.34 5.54 12.98
CA TRP A 147 6.26 5.26 12.04
C TRP A 147 5.34 6.47 11.88
N GLN A 148 5.24 7.30 12.93
CA GLN A 148 4.51 8.56 12.91
C GLN A 148 5.05 9.58 11.90
N ARG A 149 6.32 9.44 11.48
CA ARG A 149 6.94 10.30 10.47
C ARG A 149 6.78 9.75 9.05
N VAL A 150 6.34 8.50 8.88
CA VAL A 150 6.38 7.82 7.57
C VAL A 150 5.07 7.17 7.15
N LEU A 151 4.32 6.53 8.04
CA LEU A 151 3.01 5.96 7.75
C LEU A 151 1.89 6.83 8.31
N ASP A 152 0.79 6.96 7.58
CA ASP A 152 -0.39 7.63 8.11
C ASP A 152 -1.06 6.72 9.17
N LYS A 153 -1.52 7.31 10.27
CA LYS A 153 -2.14 6.60 11.41
C LYS A 153 -3.25 5.62 10.99
N PRO A 154 -4.15 5.95 10.04
CA PRO A 154 -5.17 5.04 9.56
C PRO A 154 -4.62 3.73 8.97
N GLN A 155 -3.45 3.76 8.32
CA GLN A 155 -2.84 2.57 7.72
C GLN A 155 -2.32 1.62 8.81
N TYR A 156 -1.66 2.18 9.82
CA TYR A 156 -1.17 1.40 10.96
C TYR A 156 -2.33 0.80 11.78
N ASP A 157 -3.33 1.61 12.11
CA ASP A 157 -4.50 1.18 12.87
C ASP A 157 -5.29 0.09 12.13
N ARG A 158 -5.39 0.18 10.79
CA ARG A 158 -5.97 -0.87 9.97
C ARG A 158 -5.25 -2.21 10.12
N MET A 159 -3.92 -2.23 10.01
CA MET A 159 -3.15 -3.48 10.14
C MET A 159 -3.27 -4.08 11.54
N ARG A 160 -3.33 -3.23 12.57
CA ARG A 160 -3.62 -3.65 13.95
C ARG A 160 -5.02 -4.25 14.10
N ALA A 161 -6.04 -3.64 13.49
CA ALA A 161 -7.41 -4.14 13.48
C ALA A 161 -7.52 -5.47 12.72
N LEU A 162 -6.90 -5.58 11.55
CA LEU A 162 -6.84 -6.81 10.75
C LEU A 162 -6.20 -7.96 11.54
N ARG A 163 -5.03 -7.73 12.16
CA ARG A 163 -4.39 -8.74 13.03
C ARG A 163 -5.35 -9.22 14.12
N THR A 164 -6.05 -8.29 14.77
CA THR A 164 -6.99 -8.61 15.85
C THR A 164 -8.16 -9.45 15.35
N ARG A 165 -8.70 -9.13 14.16
CA ARG A 165 -9.74 -9.93 13.49
C ARG A 165 -9.25 -11.33 13.15
N LEU A 166 -8.07 -11.46 12.54
CA LEU A 166 -7.49 -12.75 12.16
C LEU A 166 -7.22 -13.62 13.40
N LEU A 167 -6.66 -13.05 14.47
CA LEU A 167 -6.46 -13.78 15.74
C LEU A 167 -7.78 -14.31 16.31
N ARG A 168 -8.82 -13.48 16.35
CA ARG A 168 -10.15 -13.91 16.83
C ARG A 168 -10.68 -15.09 16.01
N ARG A 169 -10.45 -15.10 14.69
CA ARG A 169 -10.86 -16.21 13.81
C ARG A 169 -10.21 -17.53 14.21
N PHE A 170 -8.95 -17.51 14.65
CA PHE A 170 -8.25 -18.72 15.12
C PHE A 170 -8.59 -19.12 16.56
N LEU A 171 -9.13 -18.19 17.35
CA LEU A 171 -9.51 -18.43 18.75
C LEU A 171 -10.97 -18.90 18.90
N ILE A 172 -11.82 -18.75 17.88
CA ILE A 172 -13.20 -19.24 17.88
C ILE A 172 -13.20 -20.67 17.32
N PRO A 173 -13.50 -21.71 18.13
CA PRO A 173 -13.62 -23.07 17.64
C PRO A 173 -14.81 -23.21 16.67
N PRO A 174 -14.76 -24.15 15.68
CA PRO A 174 -15.78 -24.32 14.65
C PRO A 174 -17.16 -24.83 15.14
N SER A 175 -17.43 -24.84 16.44
CA SER A 175 -18.67 -25.39 17.03
C SER A 175 -19.72 -24.35 17.44
N ALA A 176 -19.63 -23.10 16.98
CA ALA A 176 -20.61 -22.05 17.29
C ALA A 176 -21.48 -21.60 16.11
N SER A 177 -21.44 -22.31 14.98
CA SER A 177 -22.22 -21.97 13.77
C SER A 177 -22.98 -23.17 13.22
N ALA A 178 -23.78 -23.82 14.07
CA ALA A 178 -24.86 -24.72 13.63
C ALA A 178 -25.95 -24.78 14.71
N SER A 179 -26.86 -23.80 14.71
CA SER A 179 -28.22 -23.89 15.27
C SER A 179 -29.00 -22.66 14.81
N CYS A 180 -29.62 -22.76 13.63
CA CYS A 180 -30.90 -22.16 13.26
C CYS A 180 -31.41 -22.92 12.04
#